data_AF-A0A942HX72-F1
#
_entry.id   AF-A0A942HX72-F1
#
_cell.length_a   1.000
_cell.length_b   1.000
_cell.length_c   1.000
_cell.angle_alpha   90.00
_cell.angle_beta   90.00
_cell.angle_gamma   90.00
#
_symmetry.space_group_name_H-M   'P 1'
#
loop_
_entity.id
_entity.type
_entity.pdbx_description
1 polymer ?
#
loop_
_entity_poly.entity_id
_entity_poly.type
_entity_poly.pdbx_seq_one_letter_code
_entity_poly.pdbx_strand_id
1 'polypeptide(L)'
;MKKLLALIVLVLPMIASAGPEDHIPGAVYATTEKVPYYLMQFQFDSIALSNDESTVILYARYGNFTGDFKVISASRHNEDIVTYTAQKELFNRTETGCGSSEKAVATIRARNHVSFGMSPKDVEVSVEYTTVNDICHSRPQTQTIQYQLVD
;
A
#
# COMPACT_ATOMS: atom_id res chain seq x y z
N MET A 1 -47.01 50.87 -32.90
CA MET A 1 -46.02 50.56 -31.84
C MET A 1 -45.75 49.07 -31.86
N LYS A 2 -44.68 48.59 -32.52
CA LYS A 2 -44.29 47.17 -32.51
C LYS A 2 -43.04 47.07 -31.64
N LYS A 3 -43.18 46.49 -30.45
CA LYS A 3 -42.07 46.29 -29.52
C LYS A 3 -41.26 45.06 -29.93
N LEU A 4 -39.96 45.28 -30.01
CA LEU A 4 -38.87 44.32 -30.01
C LEU A 4 -39.06 43.28 -28.89
N LEU A 5 -38.72 42.02 -29.17
CA LEU A 5 -38.19 41.10 -28.16
C LEU A 5 -37.09 40.28 -28.80
N ALA A 6 -35.85 40.72 -28.57
CA ALA A 6 -34.65 39.96 -28.83
C ALA A 6 -34.52 38.88 -27.75
N LEU A 7 -34.57 37.61 -28.16
CA LEU A 7 -34.31 36.47 -27.29
C LEU A 7 -32.80 36.26 -27.24
N ILE A 8 -32.16 36.69 -26.15
CA ILE A 8 -30.76 36.37 -25.86
C ILE A 8 -30.74 34.97 -25.23
N VAL A 9 -30.29 33.97 -25.98
CA VAL A 9 -30.02 32.63 -25.48
C VAL A 9 -28.71 32.69 -24.71
N LEU A 10 -28.82 32.73 -23.37
CA LEU A 10 -27.69 32.72 -22.45
C LEU A 10 -27.15 31.28 -22.36
N VAL A 11 -26.08 30.96 -23.08
CA VAL A 11 -25.33 29.71 -22.89
C VAL A 11 -24.41 29.91 -21.68
N LEU A 12 -24.88 29.49 -20.50
CA LEU A 12 -24.04 29.40 -19.30
C LEU A 12 -23.09 28.20 -19.49
N PRO A 13 -21.75 28.38 -19.40
CA PRO A 13 -20.86 27.24 -19.27
C PRO A 13 -21.14 26.61 -17.90
N MET A 14 -21.59 25.35 -17.90
CA MET A 14 -21.59 24.54 -16.69
C MET A 14 -20.13 24.33 -16.31
N ILE A 15 -19.63 25.18 -15.41
CA ILE A 15 -18.39 24.92 -14.71
C ILE A 15 -18.73 23.80 -13.73
N ALA A 16 -18.51 22.55 -14.15
CA ALA A 16 -18.50 21.41 -13.25
C ALA A 16 -17.36 21.65 -12.25
N SER A 17 -17.70 22.22 -11.10
CA SER A 17 -16.82 22.27 -9.94
C SER A 17 -16.68 20.83 -9.43
N ALA A 18 -15.61 20.14 -9.83
CA ALA A 18 -15.14 18.99 -9.06
C ALA A 18 -14.80 19.52 -7.66
N GLY A 19 -15.63 19.18 -6.67
CA GLY A 19 -15.31 19.44 -5.27
C GLY A 19 -14.00 18.75 -4.88
N PRO A 20 -13.42 19.08 -3.71
CA PRO A 20 -12.33 18.26 -3.18
C PRO A 20 -12.85 16.83 -3.07
N GLU A 21 -12.30 15.93 -3.88
CA GLU A 21 -12.63 14.52 -3.80
C GLU A 21 -12.13 14.06 -2.43
N ASP A 22 -13.04 13.89 -1.47
CA ASP A 22 -12.78 13.28 -0.15
C ASP A 22 -12.37 11.82 -0.39
N HIS A 23 -11.10 11.64 -0.74
CA HIS A 23 -10.53 10.33 -0.99
C HIS A 23 -10.05 9.75 0.33
N ILE A 24 -10.84 8.83 0.87
CA ILE A 24 -10.45 8.00 2.00
C ILE A 24 -9.59 6.86 1.44
N PRO A 25 -8.35 6.66 1.91
CA PRO A 25 -7.53 5.52 1.49
C PRO A 25 -8.26 4.21 1.75
N GLY A 26 -8.13 3.25 0.82
CA GLY A 26 -8.88 1.99 0.88
C GLY A 26 -8.62 1.17 2.15
N ALA A 27 -7.36 1.11 2.59
CA ALA A 27 -6.97 0.51 3.86
C ALA A 27 -5.77 1.24 4.48
N VAL A 28 -5.83 1.40 5.81
CA VAL A 28 -4.76 1.99 6.63
C VAL A 28 -4.28 0.95 7.62
N TYR A 29 -2.98 0.69 7.62
CA TYR A 29 -2.32 -0.26 8.51
C TYR A 29 -1.34 0.48 9.41
N ALA A 30 -1.48 0.37 10.73
CA ALA A 30 -0.60 1.04 11.69
C ALA A 30 -0.02 0.07 12.71
N THR A 31 1.10 0.45 13.32
CA THR A 31 1.71 -0.29 14.44
C THR A 31 1.77 0.58 15.69
N THR A 32 1.78 -0.06 16.86
CA THR A 32 2.03 0.59 18.16
C THR A 32 3.48 0.38 18.62
N GLU A 33 4.28 -0.38 17.87
CA GLU A 33 5.67 -0.63 18.17
C GLU A 33 6.54 0.62 17.97
N LYS A 34 7.67 0.68 18.67
CA LYS A 34 8.61 1.80 18.54
C LYS A 34 9.46 1.62 17.27
N VAL A 35 9.03 2.26 16.19
CA VAL A 35 9.65 2.16 14.85
C VAL A 35 9.97 3.55 14.29
N PRO A 36 10.85 3.67 13.28
CA PRO A 36 11.04 4.92 12.55
C PRO A 36 9.73 5.46 11.97
N TYR A 37 9.59 6.79 11.89
CA TYR A 37 8.32 7.44 11.49
C TYR A 37 7.80 6.94 10.12
N TYR A 38 8.70 6.63 9.19
CA TYR A 38 8.35 6.16 7.84
C TYR A 38 7.88 4.69 7.80
N LEU A 39 7.95 3.97 8.93
CA LEU A 39 7.38 2.63 9.15
C LEU A 39 6.21 2.65 10.15
N MET A 40 5.72 3.82 10.58
CA MET A 40 4.62 3.84 11.55
C MET A 40 3.29 3.39 10.95
N GLN A 41 3.11 3.62 9.66
CA GLN A 41 1.83 3.44 8.99
C GLN A 41 2.03 3.14 7.50
N PHE A 42 1.20 2.24 6.97
CA PHE A 42 1.07 1.93 5.57
C PHE A 42 -0.35 2.20 5.09
N GLN A 43 -0.47 2.74 3.88
CA GLN A 43 -1.77 3.06 3.28
C GLN A 43 -1.76 2.66 1.80
N PHE A 44 -2.86 2.07 1.35
CA PHE A 44 -3.10 1.72 -0.06
C PHE A 44 -4.59 1.62 -0.38
N ASP A 45 -4.94 1.75 -1.66
CA ASP A 45 -6.33 1.88 -2.13
C ASP A 45 -6.88 0.57 -2.67
N SER A 46 -6.05 -0.18 -3.39
CA SER A 46 -6.45 -1.46 -3.98
C SER A 46 -5.32 -2.47 -4.01
N ILE A 47 -5.71 -3.73 -4.12
CA ILE A 47 -4.82 -4.89 -4.21
C ILE A 47 -5.28 -5.78 -5.35
N ALA A 48 -4.34 -6.32 -6.11
CA ALA A 48 -4.61 -7.25 -7.18
C ALA A 48 -3.57 -8.36 -7.22
N LEU A 49 -3.92 -9.50 -7.82
CA LEU A 49 -2.99 -10.54 -8.19
C LEU A 49 -2.66 -10.42 -9.68
N SER A 50 -1.40 -10.58 -10.06
CA SER A 50 -1.01 -10.64 -11.46
C SER A 50 -1.62 -11.85 -12.16
N ASN A 51 -1.79 -11.78 -13.48
CA ASN A 51 -2.44 -12.84 -14.28
C ASN A 51 -1.73 -14.19 -14.20
N ASP A 52 -0.42 -14.18 -13.95
CA ASP A 52 0.42 -15.37 -13.78
C ASP A 52 0.55 -15.80 -12.30
N GLU A 53 -0.17 -15.13 -11.41
CA GLU A 53 -0.17 -15.34 -9.95
C GLU A 53 1.20 -15.22 -9.27
N SER A 54 2.18 -14.61 -9.95
CA SER A 54 3.56 -14.48 -9.44
C SER A 54 3.75 -13.24 -8.56
N THR A 55 2.82 -12.29 -8.62
CA THR A 55 2.96 -10.96 -8.00
C THR A 55 1.64 -10.48 -7.40
N VAL A 56 1.69 -9.99 -6.17
CA VAL A 56 0.61 -9.20 -5.56
C VAL A 56 0.93 -7.72 -5.75
N ILE A 57 0.02 -6.98 -6.36
CA ILE A 57 0.20 -5.57 -6.74
C ILE A 57 -0.64 -4.71 -5.82
N LEU A 58 0.00 -3.78 -5.11
CA LEU A 58 -0.68 -2.77 -4.31
C LEU A 58 -0.69 -1.45 -5.06
N TYR A 59 -1.86 -0.81 -5.15
CA TYR A 59 -2.00 0.52 -5.72
C TYR A 59 -2.35 1.52 -4.63
N ALA A 60 -1.69 2.67 -4.65
CA ALA A 60 -1.97 3.78 -3.76
C ALA A 60 -1.84 5.10 -4.52
N ARG A 61 -2.93 5.86 -4.61
CA ARG A 61 -2.96 7.24 -5.11
C ARG A 61 -2.52 8.22 -4.02
N TYR A 62 -2.86 7.94 -2.76
CA TYR A 62 -2.57 8.79 -1.61
C TYR A 62 -1.86 8.07 -0.45
N GLY A 63 -1.24 6.92 -0.73
CA GLY A 63 -0.55 6.10 0.27
C GLY A 63 0.93 5.92 0.00
N ASN A 64 1.65 5.42 1.01
CA ASN A 64 3.09 5.15 0.98
C ASN A 64 3.42 3.68 0.74
N PHE A 65 2.42 2.81 0.58
CA PHE A 65 2.59 1.36 0.46
C PHE A 65 2.08 0.87 -0.89
N THR A 66 2.95 0.83 -1.89
CA THR A 66 2.56 0.59 -3.29
C THR A 66 3.59 -0.25 -4.03
N GLY A 67 3.17 -0.87 -5.13
CA GLY A 67 3.98 -1.62 -6.08
C GLY A 67 3.91 -3.13 -5.92
N ASP A 68 4.91 -3.79 -6.50
CA ASP A 68 4.86 -5.22 -6.78
C ASP A 68 5.52 -6.06 -5.68
N PHE A 69 4.77 -6.99 -5.10
CA PHE A 69 5.22 -7.95 -4.10
C PHE A 69 5.32 -9.33 -4.75
N LYS A 70 6.53 -9.89 -4.77
CA LYS A 70 6.76 -11.20 -5.36
C LYS A 70 6.15 -12.28 -4.47
N VAL A 71 5.29 -13.13 -5.04
CA VAL A 71 4.71 -14.28 -4.35
C VAL A 71 5.83 -15.28 -4.03
N ILE A 72 5.92 -15.65 -2.75
CA ILE A 72 6.86 -16.65 -2.25
C ILE A 72 6.16 -17.97 -1.90
N SER A 73 4.86 -17.91 -1.59
CA SER A 73 4.05 -19.09 -1.34
C SER A 73 2.57 -18.81 -1.55
N ALA A 74 1.83 -19.86 -1.92
CA ALA A 74 0.38 -19.84 -1.99
C ALA A 74 -0.16 -21.04 -1.19
N SER A 75 -1.23 -20.83 -0.44
CA SER A 75 -1.91 -21.86 0.33
C SER A 75 -3.40 -21.82 0.04
N ARG A 76 -3.93 -22.93 -0.49
CA ARG A 76 -5.37 -23.09 -0.73
C ARG A 76 -6.03 -23.55 0.56
N HIS A 77 -7.01 -22.77 1.04
CA HIS A 77 -7.78 -23.14 2.22
C HIS A 77 -9.01 -23.98 1.85
N ASN A 78 -9.71 -23.60 0.79
CA ASN A 78 -10.82 -24.33 0.18
C ASN A 78 -10.90 -24.04 -1.33
N GLU A 79 -11.98 -24.43 -2.00
CA GLU A 79 -12.14 -24.21 -3.44
C GLU A 79 -12.17 -22.72 -3.82
N ASP A 80 -12.67 -21.87 -2.91
CA ASP A 80 -12.95 -20.46 -3.17
C ASP A 80 -11.89 -19.48 -2.68
N ILE A 81 -10.99 -19.93 -1.78
CA ILE A 81 -10.02 -19.07 -1.09
C ILE A 81 -8.60 -19.60 -1.23
N VAL A 82 -7.75 -18.78 -1.83
CA VAL A 82 -6.30 -18.97 -1.87
C VAL A 82 -5.62 -17.81 -1.14
N THR A 83 -4.75 -18.12 -0.20
CA THR A 83 -3.93 -17.13 0.51
C THR A 83 -2.56 -17.06 -0.16
N TYR A 84 -2.16 -15.87 -0.60
CA TYR A 84 -0.84 -15.62 -1.17
C TYR A 84 0.02 -14.91 -0.14
N THR A 85 1.24 -15.41 0.07
CA THR A 85 2.27 -14.71 0.83
C THR A 85 3.24 -14.11 -0.18
N ALA A 86 3.42 -12.79 -0.11
CA ALA A 86 4.26 -12.05 -1.04
C ALA A 86 5.19 -11.09 -0.30
N GLN A 87 6.36 -10.82 -0.89
CA GLN A 87 7.41 -10.02 -0.26
C GLN A 87 7.94 -8.94 -1.18
N LYS A 88 8.36 -7.83 -0.57
CA LYS A 88 9.02 -6.70 -1.23
C LYS A 88 10.03 -6.06 -0.30
N GLU A 89 11.23 -5.79 -0.82
CA GLU A 89 12.17 -4.89 -0.15
C GLU A 89 11.66 -3.45 -0.28
N LEU A 90 11.36 -2.80 0.84
CA LEU A 90 10.91 -1.41 0.86
C LEU A 90 12.09 -0.46 0.66
N PHE A 91 13.21 -0.79 1.29
CA PHE A 91 14.49 -0.11 1.11
C PHE A 91 15.64 -0.97 1.68
N ASN A 92 16.84 -0.67 1.20
CA ASN A 92 18.10 -1.16 1.71
C ASN A 92 19.12 -0.04 1.58
N ARG A 93 19.46 0.57 2.71
CA ARG A 93 20.32 1.75 2.81
C ARG A 93 21.56 1.37 3.59
N THR A 94 22.71 1.76 3.07
CA THR A 94 24.01 1.45 3.69
C THR A 94 24.92 2.66 3.48
N GLU A 95 25.44 3.18 4.56
CA GLU A 95 26.45 4.23 4.52
C GLU A 95 27.80 3.65 4.09
N THR A 96 28.61 4.47 3.42
CA THR A 96 29.95 4.07 2.99
C THR A 96 30.86 3.88 4.20
N GLY A 97 31.75 2.88 4.15
CA GLY A 97 32.70 2.60 5.23
C GLY A 97 32.06 1.86 6.40
N CYS A 98 32.43 2.23 7.62
CA CYS A 98 31.91 1.63 8.87
C CYS A 98 30.67 2.37 9.41
N GLY A 99 29.84 2.92 8.52
CA GLY A 99 28.65 3.66 8.90
C GLY A 99 27.47 2.75 9.28
N SER A 100 26.29 3.33 9.26
CA SER A 100 25.03 2.65 9.55
C SER A 100 24.39 1.99 8.33
N SER A 101 23.55 0.99 8.57
CA SER A 101 22.73 0.33 7.55
C SER A 101 21.32 0.06 8.08
N GLU A 102 20.34 0.23 7.20
CA GLU A 102 18.93 -0.03 7.47
C GLU A 102 18.32 -0.82 6.30
N LYS A 103 17.59 -1.88 6.59
CA LYS A 103 16.88 -2.68 5.61
C LYS A 103 15.47 -2.98 6.11
N ALA A 104 14.48 -2.84 5.24
CA ALA A 104 13.10 -3.23 5.52
C ALA A 104 12.57 -4.13 4.41
N VAL A 105 12.07 -5.31 4.80
CA VAL A 105 11.38 -6.25 3.92
C VAL A 105 9.95 -6.40 4.40
N ALA A 106 9.00 -5.96 3.58
CA ALA A 106 7.59 -6.14 3.85
C ALA A 106 7.15 -7.52 3.35
N THR A 107 6.36 -8.19 4.18
CA THR A 107 5.61 -9.40 3.84
C THR A 107 4.13 -9.10 3.96
N ILE A 108 3.37 -9.40 2.91
CA ILE A 108 1.92 -9.34 2.91
C ILE A 108 1.36 -10.75 2.77
N ARG A 109 0.29 -11.04 3.51
CA ARG A 109 -0.55 -12.22 3.31
C ARG A 109 -1.93 -11.75 2.91
N ALA A 110 -2.29 -11.99 1.65
CA ALA A 110 -3.54 -11.55 1.06
C ALA A 110 -4.44 -12.74 0.72
N ARG A 111 -5.72 -12.66 1.09
CA ARG A 111 -6.72 -13.64 0.69
C ARG A 111 -7.30 -13.26 -0.67
N ASN A 112 -7.24 -14.19 -1.62
CA ASN A 112 -7.90 -14.07 -2.91
C ASN A 112 -9.16 -14.92 -2.92
N HIS A 113 -10.32 -14.26 -3.07
CA HIS A 113 -11.58 -14.93 -3.31
C HIS A 113 -11.77 -15.11 -4.81
N VAL A 114 -12.00 -16.34 -5.28
CA VAL A 114 -12.17 -16.63 -6.72
C VAL A 114 -13.27 -15.77 -7.36
N SER A 115 -14.32 -15.43 -6.61
CA SER A 115 -15.45 -14.64 -7.10
C SER A 115 -15.27 -13.11 -7.00
N PHE A 116 -14.43 -12.62 -6.09
CA PHE A 116 -14.38 -11.19 -5.73
C PHE A 116 -12.98 -10.57 -5.79
N GLY A 117 -11.94 -11.39 -6.00
CA GLY A 117 -10.56 -10.96 -5.96
C GLY A 117 -10.03 -10.77 -4.54
N MET A 118 -9.00 -9.93 -4.43
CA MET A 118 -8.38 -9.54 -3.16
C MET A 118 -9.01 -8.25 -2.62
N SER A 119 -9.12 -8.16 -1.30
CA SER A 119 -9.64 -6.99 -0.60
C SER A 119 -8.51 -6.29 0.17
N PRO A 120 -8.38 -4.95 0.10
CA PRO A 120 -7.37 -4.21 0.86
C PRO A 120 -7.49 -4.37 2.37
N LYS A 121 -8.69 -4.67 2.88
CA LYS A 121 -8.95 -4.88 4.31
C LYS A 121 -8.65 -6.30 4.78
N ASP A 122 -8.49 -7.25 3.85
CA ASP A 122 -8.20 -8.67 4.13
C ASP A 122 -6.73 -9.02 3.87
N VAL A 123 -5.84 -8.12 4.27
CA VAL A 123 -4.39 -8.28 4.18
C VAL A 123 -3.77 -8.29 5.58
N GLU A 124 -2.87 -9.24 5.84
CA GLU A 124 -1.95 -9.17 6.98
C GLU A 124 -0.65 -8.53 6.50
N VAL A 125 -0.17 -7.49 7.18
CA VAL A 125 1.07 -6.78 6.83
C VAL A 125 2.07 -6.91 7.97
N SER A 126 3.28 -7.35 7.63
CA SER A 126 4.42 -7.37 8.55
C SER A 126 5.67 -6.85 7.87
N VAL A 127 6.58 -6.26 8.65
CA VAL A 127 7.88 -5.79 8.15
C VAL A 127 8.98 -6.37 9.00
N GLU A 128 9.92 -7.07 8.38
CA GLU A 128 11.21 -7.35 8.98
C GLU A 128 12.10 -6.12 8.81
N TYR A 129 12.42 -5.46 9.92
CA TYR A 129 13.28 -4.29 9.95
C TYR A 129 14.62 -4.65 10.59
N THR A 130 15.69 -4.43 9.84
CA THR A 130 17.07 -4.72 10.28
C THR A 130 17.89 -3.44 10.30
N THR A 131 18.60 -3.20 11.40
CA THR A 131 19.48 -2.05 11.57
C THR A 131 20.86 -2.46 12.04
N VAL A 132 21.88 -1.75 11.57
CA VAL A 132 23.26 -1.84 12.05
C VAL A 132 23.77 -0.42 12.24
N ASN A 133 24.24 -0.05 13.43
CA ASN A 133 24.74 1.32 13.67
C ASN A 133 26.21 1.52 13.26
N ASP A 134 26.98 0.43 13.21
CA ASP A 134 28.37 0.37 12.73
C ASP A 134 28.58 -0.99 12.07
N ILE A 135 28.66 -1.00 10.74
CA ILE A 135 28.75 -2.23 9.94
C ILE A 135 30.04 -3.03 10.22
N CYS A 136 31.11 -2.38 10.69
CA CYS A 136 32.40 -3.03 10.93
C CYS A 136 32.48 -3.71 12.30
N HIS A 137 31.77 -3.18 13.30
CA HIS A 137 31.95 -3.60 14.70
C HIS A 137 30.66 -4.04 15.41
N SER A 138 29.49 -3.81 14.79
CA SER A 138 28.19 -4.17 15.37
C SER A 138 27.55 -5.34 14.64
N ARG A 139 26.68 -6.04 15.35
CA ARG A 139 25.81 -7.06 14.76
C ARG A 139 24.50 -6.42 14.31
N PRO A 140 23.91 -6.89 13.19
CA PRO A 140 22.55 -6.52 12.82
C PRO A 140 21.56 -6.84 13.93
N GLN A 141 20.67 -5.88 14.19
CA GLN A 141 19.51 -6.03 15.05
C GLN A 141 18.28 -6.11 14.15
N THR A 142 17.54 -7.20 14.25
CA THR A 142 16.34 -7.45 13.46
C THR A 142 15.12 -7.53 14.36
N GLN A 143 14.05 -6.87 13.94
CA GLN A 143 12.73 -6.96 14.57
C GLN A 143 11.66 -7.19 13.51
N THR A 144 10.61 -7.92 13.86
CA THR A 144 9.43 -8.09 13.01
C THR A 144 8.31 -7.21 13.55
N ILE A 145 7.91 -6.23 12.75
CA ILE A 145 6.86 -5.27 13.08
C ILE A 145 5.54 -5.80 12.51
N GLN A 146 4.53 -5.94 13.36
CA GLN A 146 3.18 -6.30 12.93
C GLN A 146 2.31 -5.05 12.81
N TYR A 147 1.49 -5.00 11.75
CA TYR A 147 0.58 -3.89 11.51
C TYR A 147 -0.87 -4.37 11.62
N GLN A 148 -1.72 -3.49 12.15
CA GLN A 148 -3.16 -3.72 12.30
C GLN A 148 -3.92 -2.75 11.41
N LEU A 149 -5.03 -3.23 10.83
CA LEU A 149 -5.98 -2.38 10.13
C LEU A 149 -6.56 -1.35 11.11
N VAL A 150 -6.55 -0.08 10.70
CA VAL A 150 -7.16 1.04 11.40
C VAL A 150 -8.38 1.46 10.58
N ASP A 151 -9.57 1.26 11.14
CA ASP A 151 -10.84 1.71 10.56
C ASP A 151 -11.14 3.19 10.87
#